data_AF-A0A9P8GGN8-F1
#
_entry.id   AF-A0A9P8GGN8-F1
#
_cell.length_a   1.000
_cell.length_b   1.000
_cell.length_c   1.000
_cell.angle_alpha   90.00
_cell.angle_beta   90.00
_cell.angle_gamma   90.00
#
_symmetry.space_group_name_H-M   'P 1'
#
loop_
_entity.id
_entity.type
_entity.pdbx_description
1 polymer ?
#
loop_
_entity_poly.entity_id
_entity_poly.type
_entity_poly.pdbx_seq_one_letter_code
_entity_poly.pdbx_strand_id
1 'polypeptide(L)'
;MSNKYLATPKPAPELTIPQSDKFVKVSIIDSTSYVDLPADLFVKPQYKGQTRLTGPTFSFLIEHDSGKRILFDLGIRKDADNMAPSIVHDFKSKGWTVTAEKNTADILQEAGFDIKGGDIDCVIYSHHHFDHVGDMTTFPSSTQLIVGPGFKAAHLPAYPINKDSPNLQSDFEGRDVREVDIKREGAGLKIGRFHAYDYFGDGSFYLLDTPGHTVGHMCGLARTSAPLDKEATFVMMGADACHHAGEFRPSQYQPLPTEISPSPKPLPQPICPGHLLQEVHCNKSANEPYYEATEGFCHDLKENHSTVQGMQEFDASDDILLIIAHDASLLGALDFFPDSLNHWREKDLDAKTRWRFLGSFSEAVGEQ
;
A
#
# COMPACT_ATOMS: atom_id res chain seq x y z
N MET A 1 6.07 35.63 -7.17
CA MET A 1 5.39 34.34 -6.94
C MET A 1 6.07 33.73 -5.73
N SER A 2 5.35 33.46 -4.64
CA SER A 2 5.90 32.75 -3.50
C SER A 2 6.38 31.37 -3.96
N ASN A 3 7.52 30.91 -3.45
CA ASN A 3 8.02 29.58 -3.76
C ASN A 3 7.01 28.56 -3.21
N LYS A 4 6.44 27.65 -4.02
CA LYS A 4 5.43 26.66 -3.57
C LYS A 4 6.01 25.67 -2.54
N TYR A 5 7.31 25.48 -2.57
CA TYR A 5 8.05 24.48 -1.81
C TYR A 5 9.21 25.12 -1.03
N LEU A 6 9.60 24.49 0.08
CA LEU A 6 10.71 24.91 0.95
C LEU A 6 12.10 24.57 0.39
N ALA A 7 12.16 23.66 -0.59
CA ALA A 7 13.35 23.39 -1.39
C ALA A 7 12.98 23.39 -2.89
N THR A 8 13.96 23.59 -3.76
CA THR A 8 13.74 23.52 -5.22
C THR A 8 13.53 22.06 -5.62
N PRO A 9 12.37 21.67 -6.19
CA PRO A 9 12.14 20.31 -6.66
C PRO A 9 13.06 19.97 -7.83
N LYS A 10 13.56 18.73 -7.86
CA LYS A 10 14.19 18.16 -9.05
C LYS A 10 13.12 17.54 -9.96
N PRO A 11 13.32 17.53 -11.29
CA PRO A 11 12.47 16.75 -12.18
C PRO A 11 12.50 15.27 -11.80
N ALA A 12 11.32 14.66 -11.70
CA ALA A 12 11.20 13.22 -11.50
C ALA A 12 11.61 12.47 -12.80
N PRO A 13 12.20 11.26 -12.69
CA PRO A 13 12.39 10.37 -13.82
C PRO A 13 11.06 10.01 -14.49
N GLU A 14 11.06 9.83 -15.80
CA GLU A 14 9.88 9.33 -16.51
C GLU A 14 9.60 7.88 -16.14
N LEU A 15 8.34 7.57 -15.84
CA LEU A 15 7.89 6.22 -15.48
C LEU A 15 7.66 5.30 -16.69
N THR A 16 7.65 5.85 -17.91
CA THR A 16 7.48 5.10 -19.16
C THR A 16 6.31 4.11 -19.15
N ILE A 17 5.14 4.53 -18.64
CA ILE A 17 3.94 3.68 -18.60
C ILE A 17 3.42 3.49 -20.03
N PRO A 18 3.20 2.26 -20.51
CA PRO A 18 2.62 2.03 -21.83
C PRO A 18 1.28 2.74 -22.01
N GLN A 19 1.04 3.29 -23.20
CA GLN A 19 -0.23 3.91 -23.56
C GLN A 19 -1.32 2.83 -23.73
N SER A 20 -2.51 3.11 -23.24
CA SER A 20 -3.69 2.25 -23.38
C SER A 20 -4.97 3.07 -23.25
N ASP A 21 -6.02 2.63 -23.94
CA ASP A 21 -7.39 3.13 -23.81
C ASP A 21 -8.22 2.34 -22.78
N LYS A 22 -7.63 1.32 -22.14
CA LYS A 22 -8.27 0.44 -21.16
C LYS A 22 -7.91 0.84 -19.74
N PHE A 23 -8.91 0.80 -18.87
CA PHE A 23 -8.78 1.10 -17.45
C PHE A 23 -9.68 0.15 -16.65
N VAL A 24 -9.41 0.05 -15.36
CA VAL A 24 -10.20 -0.75 -14.41
C VAL A 24 -10.91 0.16 -13.42
N LYS A 25 -12.03 -0.30 -12.88
CA LYS A 25 -12.63 0.33 -11.70
C LYS A 25 -11.88 -0.13 -10.45
N VAL A 26 -11.46 0.82 -9.61
CA VAL A 26 -10.71 0.55 -8.38
C VAL A 26 -11.47 1.10 -7.19
N SER A 27 -11.67 0.26 -6.18
CA SER A 27 -12.24 0.64 -4.89
C SER A 27 -11.27 0.27 -3.78
N ILE A 28 -10.98 1.21 -2.89
CA ILE A 28 -10.24 0.95 -1.64
C ILE A 28 -11.22 0.47 -0.58
N ILE A 29 -10.89 -0.62 0.11
CA ILE A 29 -11.69 -1.23 1.16
C ILE A 29 -11.00 -0.98 2.49
N ASP A 30 -11.71 -0.33 3.41
CA ASP A 30 -11.38 -0.41 4.84
C ASP A 30 -11.72 -1.83 5.28
N SER A 31 -10.72 -2.69 5.37
CA SER A 31 -10.92 -4.09 5.71
C SER A 31 -11.35 -4.30 7.16
N THR A 32 -11.56 -3.22 7.93
CA THR A 32 -11.78 -3.20 9.39
C THR A 32 -10.60 -3.75 10.20
N SER A 33 -9.50 -4.04 9.51
CA SER A 33 -8.26 -4.52 10.09
C SER A 33 -7.48 -3.36 10.64
N TYR A 34 -6.89 -3.53 11.81
CA TYR A 34 -6.10 -2.52 12.48
C TYR A 34 -4.93 -3.15 13.21
N VAL A 35 -3.76 -2.55 13.04
CA VAL A 35 -2.53 -2.91 13.74
C VAL A 35 -2.09 -1.76 14.62
N ASP A 36 -1.52 -2.10 15.77
CA ASP A 36 -0.87 -1.15 16.64
C ASP A 36 0.41 -1.79 17.22
N LEU A 37 1.54 -1.38 16.65
CA LEU A 37 2.84 -2.04 16.79
C LEU A 37 3.91 -1.01 17.19
N PRO A 38 4.98 -1.41 17.91
CA PRO A 38 6.09 -0.51 18.22
C PRO A 38 6.77 0.01 16.94
N ALA A 39 6.88 1.33 16.78
CA ALA A 39 7.37 1.95 15.55
C ALA A 39 8.85 1.63 15.26
N ASP A 40 9.65 1.42 16.30
CA ASP A 40 11.09 1.13 16.20
C ASP A 40 11.42 -0.25 15.61
N LEU A 41 10.42 -1.11 15.47
CA LEU A 41 10.56 -2.34 14.70
C LEU A 41 10.54 -2.04 13.20
N PHE A 42 9.87 -0.99 12.74
CA PHE A 42 9.59 -0.74 11.33
C PHE A 42 10.40 0.41 10.76
N VAL A 43 10.46 1.53 11.50
CA VAL A 43 11.00 2.80 11.01
C VAL A 43 11.95 3.47 11.99
N LYS A 44 12.87 4.27 11.45
CA LYS A 44 13.82 5.12 12.19
C LYS A 44 14.00 6.47 11.46
N PRO A 45 14.38 7.56 12.15
CA PRO A 45 14.55 7.68 13.60
C PRO A 45 13.20 7.74 14.32
N GLN A 46 13.20 7.67 15.65
CA GLN A 46 11.99 7.91 16.44
C GLN A 46 11.72 9.41 16.57
N TYR A 47 10.46 9.82 16.42
CA TYR A 47 10.00 11.18 16.68
C TYR A 47 9.15 11.23 17.94
N LYS A 48 9.13 12.39 18.61
CA LYS A 48 8.32 12.61 19.80
C LYS A 48 6.83 12.39 19.47
N GLY A 49 6.15 11.60 20.30
CA GLY A 49 4.75 11.21 20.09
C GLY A 49 4.54 10.10 19.05
N GLN A 50 5.59 9.65 18.37
CA GLN A 50 5.56 8.63 17.32
C GLN A 50 6.26 7.33 17.76
N THR A 51 5.78 6.76 18.86
CA THR A 51 6.34 5.51 19.43
C THR A 51 5.70 4.24 18.86
N ARG A 52 4.58 4.39 18.14
CA ARG A 52 3.79 3.27 17.61
C ARG A 52 3.42 3.54 16.16
N LEU A 53 3.48 2.49 15.35
CA LEU A 53 2.91 2.46 14.01
C LEU A 53 1.53 1.86 14.15
N THR A 54 0.53 2.72 13.98
CA THR A 54 -0.86 2.41 14.27
C THR A 54 -1.68 2.74 13.04
N GLY A 55 -2.39 1.77 12.47
CA GLY A 55 -3.12 2.02 11.25
C GLY A 55 -3.94 0.85 10.73
N PRO A 56 -4.77 1.13 9.72
CA PRO A 56 -5.56 0.10 9.06
C PRO A 56 -4.67 -0.84 8.25
N THR A 57 -5.25 -1.89 7.70
CA THR A 57 -4.67 -2.58 6.53
C THR A 57 -5.66 -2.54 5.38
N PHE A 58 -5.37 -1.75 4.35
CA PHE A 58 -6.30 -1.59 3.23
C PHE A 58 -6.26 -2.79 2.28
N SER A 59 -7.41 -3.12 1.71
CA SER A 59 -7.54 -4.03 0.57
C SER A 59 -8.14 -3.29 -0.61
N PHE A 60 -8.03 -3.83 -1.82
CA PHE A 60 -8.58 -3.16 -3.01
C PHE A 60 -9.39 -4.14 -3.85
N LEU A 61 -10.56 -3.68 -4.32
CA LEU A 61 -11.33 -4.35 -5.36
C LEU A 61 -11.03 -3.70 -6.70
N ILE A 62 -10.63 -4.52 -7.67
CA ILE A 62 -10.33 -4.13 -9.04
C ILE A 62 -11.32 -4.85 -9.96
N GLU A 63 -12.15 -4.09 -10.66
CA GLU A 63 -13.14 -4.62 -11.60
C GLU A 63 -12.76 -4.25 -13.04
N HIS A 64 -12.67 -5.25 -13.90
CA HIS A 64 -12.31 -5.09 -15.30
C HIS A 64 -13.54 -5.24 -16.22
N ASP A 65 -13.56 -4.52 -17.34
CA ASP A 65 -14.69 -4.51 -18.28
C ASP A 65 -15.01 -5.87 -18.91
N SER A 66 -14.09 -6.84 -18.84
CA SER A 66 -14.38 -8.23 -19.21
C SER A 66 -15.30 -8.96 -18.21
N GLY A 67 -15.67 -8.32 -17.11
CA GLY A 67 -16.42 -8.92 -15.99
C GLY A 67 -15.55 -9.61 -14.94
N LYS A 68 -14.22 -9.54 -15.06
CA LYS A 68 -13.30 -10.13 -14.07
C LYS A 68 -13.14 -9.22 -12.86
N ARG A 69 -13.04 -9.79 -11.67
CA ARG A 69 -12.84 -9.09 -10.41
C ARG A 69 -11.66 -9.65 -9.63
N ILE A 70 -10.81 -8.76 -9.15
CA ILE A 70 -9.59 -9.08 -8.42
C ILE A 70 -9.61 -8.38 -7.07
N LEU A 71 -9.21 -9.08 -6.02
CA LEU A 71 -8.83 -8.45 -4.75
C LEU A 71 -7.31 -8.34 -4.66
N PHE A 72 -6.82 -7.16 -4.31
CA PHE A 72 -5.41 -6.95 -3.95
C PHE A 72 -5.33 -6.79 -2.43
N ASP A 73 -4.71 -7.78 -1.80
CA ASP A 73 -4.75 -8.06 -0.36
C ASP A 73 -6.15 -8.28 0.23
N LEU A 74 -6.20 -8.80 1.45
CA LEU A 74 -7.42 -9.15 2.18
C LEU A 74 -7.46 -8.59 3.61
N GLY A 75 -6.39 -7.93 4.06
CA GLY A 75 -6.27 -7.46 5.42
C GLY A 75 -5.95 -8.57 6.41
N ILE A 76 -6.36 -8.39 7.66
CA ILE A 76 -6.27 -9.36 8.75
C ILE A 76 -7.56 -10.20 8.76
N ARG A 77 -7.43 -11.52 8.98
CA ARG A 77 -8.62 -12.35 9.26
C ARG A 77 -9.31 -11.93 10.56
N LYS A 78 -10.65 -11.90 10.54
CA LYS A 78 -11.47 -11.51 11.71
C LYS A 78 -11.25 -12.34 12.96
N ASP A 79 -10.88 -13.61 12.78
CA ASP A 79 -10.56 -14.54 13.85
C ASP A 79 -9.03 -14.69 14.00
N ALA A 80 -8.36 -13.59 14.36
CA ALA A 80 -6.90 -13.49 14.45
C ALA A 80 -6.24 -14.59 15.31
N ASP A 81 -6.92 -15.11 16.34
CA ASP A 81 -6.43 -16.23 17.15
C ASP A 81 -6.29 -17.57 16.39
N ASN A 82 -6.87 -17.68 15.19
CA ASN A 82 -6.76 -18.84 14.30
C ASN A 82 -5.70 -18.66 13.18
N MET A 83 -4.87 -17.61 13.25
CA MET A 83 -3.66 -17.51 12.43
C MET A 83 -2.64 -18.61 12.77
N ALA A 84 -1.55 -18.69 12.01
CA ALA A 84 -0.48 -19.63 12.30
C ALA A 84 0.05 -19.43 13.74
N PRO A 85 0.40 -20.50 14.48
CA PRO A 85 0.80 -20.37 15.89
C PRO A 85 1.99 -19.44 16.15
N SER A 86 2.92 -19.31 15.20
CA SER A 86 4.04 -18.37 15.27
C SER A 86 3.56 -16.92 15.33
N ILE A 87 2.57 -16.57 14.51
CA ILE A 87 1.96 -15.23 14.48
C ILE A 87 1.16 -14.96 15.76
N VAL A 88 0.32 -15.91 16.18
CA VAL A 88 -0.45 -15.77 17.43
C VAL A 88 0.46 -15.65 18.65
N HIS A 89 1.61 -16.35 18.63
CA HIS A 89 2.63 -16.21 19.67
C HIS A 89 3.23 -14.80 19.69
N ASP A 90 3.56 -14.24 18.53
CA ASP A 90 4.08 -12.88 18.41
C ASP A 90 3.11 -11.84 18.94
N PHE A 91 1.81 -11.96 18.64
CA PHE A 91 0.79 -11.06 19.19
C PHE A 91 0.80 -11.04 20.72
N LYS A 92 0.86 -12.22 21.32
CA LYS A 92 0.78 -12.41 22.78
C LYS A 92 2.09 -12.07 23.49
N SER A 93 3.24 -12.30 22.86
CA SER A 93 4.55 -12.12 23.48
C SER A 93 5.15 -10.72 23.26
N LYS A 94 4.85 -10.08 22.12
CA LYS A 94 5.41 -8.78 21.73
C LYS A 94 4.49 -7.60 22.07
N GLY A 95 3.31 -7.85 22.64
CA GLY A 95 2.35 -6.81 23.01
C GLY A 95 1.76 -6.07 21.80
N TRP A 96 1.64 -6.78 20.68
CA TRP A 96 1.02 -6.24 19.47
C TRP A 96 -0.49 -6.26 19.63
N THR A 97 -1.15 -5.18 19.25
CA THR A 97 -2.62 -5.18 19.12
C THR A 97 -2.96 -5.36 17.65
N VAL A 98 -3.69 -6.42 17.36
CA VAL A 98 -4.09 -6.82 16.02
C VAL A 98 -5.57 -7.16 16.07
N THR A 99 -6.37 -6.46 15.29
CA THR A 99 -7.83 -6.59 15.31
C THR A 99 -8.39 -6.54 13.90
N ALA A 100 -9.45 -7.30 13.64
CA ALA A 100 -10.30 -7.13 12.47
C ALA A 100 -11.75 -7.43 12.89
N GLU A 101 -12.70 -6.55 12.56
CA GLU A 101 -14.11 -6.79 12.85
C GLU A 101 -14.71 -7.79 11.84
N LYS A 102 -14.27 -7.70 10.59
CA LYS A 102 -14.78 -8.44 9.43
C LYS A 102 -13.64 -8.94 8.58
N ASN A 103 -13.88 -10.04 7.87
CA ASN A 103 -13.05 -10.38 6.73
C ASN A 103 -13.42 -9.47 5.56
N THR A 104 -12.48 -9.19 4.66
CA THR A 104 -12.77 -8.49 3.38
C THR A 104 -13.92 -9.15 2.62
N ALA A 105 -14.03 -10.48 2.66
CA ALA A 105 -15.16 -11.22 2.10
C ALA A 105 -16.52 -10.86 2.74
N ASP A 106 -16.58 -10.66 4.06
CA ASP A 106 -17.83 -10.30 4.74
C ASP A 106 -18.31 -8.91 4.26
N ILE A 107 -17.37 -7.95 4.11
CA ILE A 107 -17.65 -6.58 3.63
C ILE A 107 -18.25 -6.62 2.21
N LEU A 108 -17.68 -7.44 1.33
CA LEU A 108 -18.19 -7.62 -0.03
C LEU A 108 -19.55 -8.32 -0.05
N GLN A 109 -19.77 -9.32 0.80
CA GLN A 109 -21.07 -9.99 0.92
C GLN A 109 -22.17 -9.03 1.38
N GLU A 110 -21.87 -8.16 2.34
CA GLU A 110 -22.80 -7.12 2.81
C GLU A 110 -23.15 -6.11 1.70
N ALA A 111 -22.22 -5.86 0.78
CA ALA A 111 -22.44 -5.05 -0.41
C ALA A 111 -23.13 -5.82 -1.57
N GLY A 112 -23.45 -7.10 -1.38
CA GLY A 112 -24.24 -7.90 -2.32
C GLY A 112 -23.46 -8.79 -3.28
N PHE A 113 -22.15 -8.99 -3.07
CA PHE A 113 -21.34 -9.92 -3.86
C PHE A 113 -21.56 -11.38 -3.41
N ASP A 114 -21.76 -12.29 -4.36
CA ASP A 114 -21.80 -13.73 -4.12
C ASP A 114 -20.39 -14.33 -4.10
N ILE A 115 -19.71 -14.13 -2.97
CA ILE A 115 -18.33 -14.61 -2.77
C ILE A 115 -18.23 -16.13 -2.98
N LYS A 116 -19.19 -16.91 -2.49
CA LYS A 116 -19.19 -18.38 -2.64
C LYS A 116 -19.58 -18.82 -4.05
N GLY A 117 -20.40 -18.04 -4.75
CA GLY A 117 -20.73 -18.22 -6.15
C GLY A 117 -19.60 -17.87 -7.12
N GLY A 118 -18.49 -17.31 -6.63
CA GLY A 118 -17.30 -17.03 -7.44
C GLY A 118 -17.30 -15.65 -8.07
N ASP A 119 -17.94 -14.65 -7.45
CA ASP A 119 -17.90 -13.26 -7.94
C ASP A 119 -16.49 -12.64 -7.95
N ILE A 120 -15.54 -13.25 -7.21
CA ILE A 120 -14.12 -12.88 -7.18
C ILE A 120 -13.30 -13.97 -7.88
N ASP A 121 -12.71 -13.63 -9.03
CA ASP A 121 -11.90 -14.53 -9.82
C ASP A 121 -10.53 -14.79 -9.19
N CYS A 122 -9.95 -13.76 -8.60
CA CYS A 122 -8.58 -13.79 -8.13
C CYS A 122 -8.36 -12.95 -6.88
N VAL A 123 -7.54 -13.47 -5.97
CA VAL A 123 -6.90 -12.71 -4.90
C VAL A 123 -5.40 -12.62 -5.22
N ILE A 124 -4.84 -11.44 -5.09
CA ILE A 124 -3.41 -11.17 -5.22
C ILE A 124 -2.90 -10.82 -3.83
N TYR A 125 -1.92 -11.57 -3.34
CA TYR A 125 -1.14 -11.15 -2.19
C TYR A 125 -0.02 -10.24 -2.67
N SER A 126 0.00 -9.00 -2.18
CA SER A 126 1.16 -8.13 -2.29
C SER A 126 2.38 -8.83 -1.70
N HIS A 127 2.20 -9.49 -0.54
CA HIS A 127 3.16 -10.36 0.09
C HIS A 127 2.51 -11.23 1.18
N HIS A 128 3.33 -11.99 1.91
CA HIS A 128 2.88 -13.09 2.77
C HIS A 128 2.51 -12.71 4.21
N HIS A 129 2.68 -11.46 4.66
CA HIS A 129 2.44 -11.11 6.06
C HIS A 129 0.97 -11.22 6.47
N PHE A 130 0.76 -11.47 7.76
CA PHE A 130 -0.51 -11.89 8.35
C PHE A 130 -1.67 -10.91 8.13
N ASP A 131 -1.33 -9.66 7.88
CA ASP A 131 -2.22 -8.52 7.76
C ASP A 131 -2.51 -8.11 6.30
N HIS A 132 -2.04 -8.92 5.35
CA HIS A 132 -2.33 -8.83 3.92
C HIS A 132 -3.08 -10.06 3.40
N VAL A 133 -2.92 -11.21 4.04
CA VAL A 133 -3.40 -12.51 3.52
C VAL A 133 -4.85 -12.85 3.89
N GLY A 134 -5.42 -12.23 4.93
CA GLY A 134 -6.80 -12.45 5.37
C GLY A 134 -7.16 -13.91 5.61
N ASP A 135 -8.40 -14.28 5.24
CA ASP A 135 -8.91 -15.67 5.31
C ASP A 135 -9.36 -16.14 3.93
N MET A 136 -8.47 -16.83 3.21
CA MET A 136 -8.76 -17.39 1.89
C MET A 136 -9.84 -18.48 1.90
N THR A 137 -10.18 -19.05 3.05
CA THR A 137 -11.25 -20.06 3.16
C THR A 137 -12.65 -19.47 2.98
N THR A 138 -12.77 -18.15 3.08
CA THR A 138 -14.00 -17.41 2.75
C THR A 138 -14.32 -17.47 1.25
N PHE A 139 -13.33 -17.69 0.38
CA PHE A 139 -13.51 -17.83 -1.07
C PHE A 139 -13.64 -19.31 -1.49
N PRO A 140 -14.33 -19.62 -2.60
CA PRO A 140 -14.34 -20.96 -3.17
C PRO A 140 -12.95 -21.34 -3.70
N SER A 141 -12.70 -22.64 -3.91
CA SER A 141 -11.39 -23.09 -4.40
C SER A 141 -11.10 -22.70 -5.85
N SER A 142 -12.13 -22.25 -6.58
CA SER A 142 -12.03 -21.70 -7.93
C SER A 142 -11.43 -20.29 -7.97
N THR A 143 -11.43 -19.55 -6.86
CA THR A 143 -10.75 -18.26 -6.78
C THR A 143 -9.24 -18.50 -6.79
N GLN A 144 -8.56 -18.02 -7.84
CA GLN A 144 -7.12 -18.16 -8.00
C GLN A 144 -6.39 -17.29 -6.97
N LEU A 145 -5.29 -17.79 -6.42
CA LEU A 145 -4.39 -16.99 -5.60
C LEU A 145 -3.12 -16.66 -6.39
N ILE A 146 -2.77 -15.40 -6.48
CA ILE A 146 -1.53 -14.93 -7.10
C ILE A 146 -0.57 -14.41 -6.05
N VAL A 147 0.69 -14.82 -6.18
CA VAL A 147 1.79 -14.47 -5.30
C VAL A 147 3.01 -14.03 -6.11
N GLY A 148 3.85 -13.20 -5.52
CA GLY A 148 5.02 -12.64 -6.21
C GLY A 148 6.21 -13.59 -6.35
N PRO A 149 7.23 -13.17 -7.11
CA PRO A 149 8.39 -13.99 -7.43
C PRO A 149 9.10 -14.57 -6.19
N GLY A 150 9.34 -15.88 -6.16
CA GLY A 150 10.03 -16.56 -5.07
C GLY A 150 9.16 -16.95 -3.88
N PHE A 151 7.88 -16.55 -3.85
CA PHE A 151 6.98 -16.83 -2.73
C PHE A 151 6.88 -18.32 -2.40
N LYS A 152 6.65 -19.19 -3.39
CA LYS A 152 6.42 -20.62 -3.15
C LYS A 152 7.67 -21.29 -2.58
N ALA A 153 8.85 -20.87 -3.03
CA ALA A 153 10.11 -21.39 -2.51
C ALA A 153 10.37 -20.93 -1.07
N ALA A 154 9.97 -19.71 -0.72
CA ALA A 154 10.19 -19.13 0.60
C ALA A 154 9.13 -19.52 1.64
N HIS A 155 7.88 -19.70 1.22
CA HIS A 155 6.72 -19.74 2.13
C HIS A 155 5.88 -21.02 2.04
N LEU A 156 6.18 -21.95 1.12
CA LEU A 156 5.50 -23.24 1.04
C LEU A 156 6.45 -24.43 1.32
N PRO A 157 5.94 -25.52 1.93
CA PRO A 157 4.58 -25.68 2.45
C PRO A 157 4.36 -24.85 3.72
N ALA A 158 3.09 -24.58 4.04
CA ALA A 158 2.70 -23.71 5.14
C ALA A 158 2.23 -24.50 6.39
N TYR A 159 1.79 -23.83 7.45
CA TYR A 159 1.32 -24.49 8.68
C TYR A 159 0.02 -25.26 8.41
N PRO A 160 -0.13 -26.54 8.83
CA PRO A 160 0.67 -27.23 9.84
C PRO A 160 1.77 -28.14 9.29
N ILE A 161 2.01 -28.18 7.97
CA ILE A 161 3.04 -29.01 7.34
C ILE A 161 4.43 -28.49 7.72
N ASN A 162 4.64 -27.18 7.56
CA ASN A 162 5.78 -26.47 8.13
C ASN A 162 5.35 -25.80 9.44
N LYS A 163 5.96 -26.19 10.57
CA LYS A 163 5.60 -25.69 11.90
C LYS A 163 6.00 -24.23 12.14
N ASP A 164 7.00 -23.75 11.42
CA ASP A 164 7.55 -22.41 11.58
C ASP A 164 6.93 -21.41 10.60
N SER A 165 6.10 -21.88 9.66
CA SER A 165 5.44 -21.04 8.67
C SER A 165 4.51 -20.01 9.33
N PRO A 166 4.59 -18.73 8.93
CA PRO A 166 3.63 -17.70 9.35
C PRO A 166 2.28 -17.80 8.62
N ASN A 167 2.22 -18.49 7.48
CA ASN A 167 1.00 -18.71 6.70
C ASN A 167 0.32 -20.04 7.03
N LEU A 168 -0.95 -20.16 6.64
CA LEU A 168 -1.75 -21.37 6.80
C LEU A 168 -1.88 -22.15 5.49
N GLN A 169 -1.70 -23.46 5.56
CA GLN A 169 -1.83 -24.37 4.42
C GLN A 169 -3.24 -24.39 3.82
N SER A 170 -4.25 -24.10 4.65
CA SER A 170 -5.66 -23.99 4.24
C SER A 170 -5.92 -22.87 3.23
N ASP A 171 -5.06 -21.85 3.19
CA ASP A 171 -5.22 -20.74 2.27
C ASP A 171 -4.91 -21.18 0.84
N PHE A 172 -4.02 -22.16 0.69
CA PHE A 172 -3.52 -22.68 -0.58
C PHE A 172 -4.20 -23.97 -1.04
N GLU A 173 -4.82 -24.72 -0.11
CA GLU A 173 -5.28 -26.08 -0.37
C GLU A 173 -6.44 -26.13 -1.39
N GLY A 174 -6.27 -26.98 -2.40
CA GLY A 174 -7.28 -27.21 -3.44
C GLY A 174 -7.47 -26.05 -4.43
N ARG A 175 -6.64 -25.00 -4.36
CA ARG A 175 -6.72 -23.83 -5.25
C ARG A 175 -5.57 -23.79 -6.25
N ASP A 176 -5.77 -23.04 -7.33
CA ASP A 176 -4.67 -22.64 -8.19
C ASP A 176 -3.89 -21.50 -7.53
N VAL A 177 -2.72 -21.82 -7.00
CA VAL A 177 -1.75 -20.84 -6.49
C VAL A 177 -0.75 -20.56 -7.60
N ARG A 178 -0.81 -19.39 -8.22
CA ARG A 178 0.08 -18.97 -9.30
C ARG A 178 1.15 -18.01 -8.76
N GLU A 179 2.41 -18.43 -8.86
CA GLU A 179 3.54 -17.53 -8.66
C GLU A 179 3.86 -16.85 -9.99
N VAL A 180 3.79 -15.52 -10.04
CA VAL A 180 4.11 -14.75 -11.25
C VAL A 180 5.62 -14.51 -11.35
N ASP A 181 6.19 -14.78 -12.52
CA ASP A 181 7.56 -14.38 -12.86
C ASP A 181 7.49 -13.04 -13.60
N ILE A 182 7.34 -11.94 -12.84
CA ILE A 182 7.11 -10.60 -13.39
C ILE A 182 8.16 -10.23 -14.43
N LYS A 183 9.43 -10.54 -14.17
CA LYS A 183 10.53 -10.20 -15.07
C LYS A 183 10.43 -10.92 -16.41
N ARG A 184 10.15 -12.23 -16.39
CA ARG A 184 10.05 -13.04 -17.61
C ARG A 184 8.73 -12.81 -18.34
N GLU A 185 7.61 -12.86 -17.63
CA GLU A 185 6.26 -12.72 -18.20
C GLU A 185 5.97 -11.30 -18.65
N GLY A 186 6.58 -10.30 -17.99
CA GLY A 186 6.58 -8.91 -18.45
C GLY A 186 7.44 -8.66 -19.69
N ALA A 187 8.15 -9.66 -20.22
CA ALA A 187 9.00 -9.55 -21.41
C ALA A 187 10.00 -8.37 -21.36
N GLY A 188 10.53 -8.07 -20.17
CA GLY A 188 11.45 -6.96 -19.95
C GLY A 188 10.80 -5.58 -19.77
N LEU A 189 9.46 -5.50 -19.74
CA LEU A 189 8.74 -4.28 -19.41
C LEU A 189 9.21 -3.75 -18.03
N LYS A 190 9.45 -2.45 -18.01
CA LYS A 190 9.69 -1.69 -16.79
C LYS A 190 8.79 -0.47 -16.74
N ILE A 191 8.28 -0.20 -15.55
CA ILE A 191 7.57 1.04 -15.22
C ILE A 191 8.38 1.72 -14.13
N GLY A 192 8.95 2.87 -14.46
CA GLY A 192 10.07 3.45 -13.72
C GLY A 192 11.21 2.45 -13.61
N ARG A 193 11.68 2.21 -12.37
CA ARG A 193 12.75 1.24 -12.11
C ARG A 193 12.28 -0.22 -11.99
N PHE A 194 10.99 -0.45 -11.75
CA PHE A 194 10.45 -1.77 -11.42
C PHE A 194 10.19 -2.61 -12.66
N HIS A 195 10.46 -3.91 -12.57
CA HIS A 195 9.92 -4.85 -13.54
C HIS A 195 8.39 -4.88 -13.41
N ALA A 196 7.70 -4.91 -14.55
CA ALA A 196 6.25 -4.85 -14.57
C ALA A 196 5.67 -5.97 -15.43
N TYR A 197 4.54 -6.51 -14.98
CA TYR A 197 3.75 -7.50 -15.70
C TYR A 197 2.33 -6.96 -15.88
N ASP A 198 1.91 -6.83 -17.13
CA ASP A 198 0.55 -6.43 -17.50
C ASP A 198 -0.39 -7.62 -17.30
N TYR A 199 -1.22 -7.55 -16.26
CA TYR A 199 -2.02 -8.68 -15.80
C TYR A 199 -3.11 -9.05 -16.81
N PHE A 200 -3.80 -8.05 -17.36
CA PHE A 200 -4.85 -8.24 -18.36
C PHE A 200 -4.29 -8.29 -19.78
N GLY A 201 -3.06 -7.80 -19.99
CA GLY A 201 -2.41 -7.71 -21.30
C GLY A 201 -2.93 -6.55 -22.16
N ASP A 202 -3.68 -5.62 -21.55
CA ASP A 202 -4.31 -4.48 -22.21
C ASP A 202 -3.89 -3.13 -21.62
N GLY A 203 -2.99 -3.13 -20.63
CA GLY A 203 -2.44 -1.95 -19.99
C GLY A 203 -3.32 -1.28 -18.94
N SER A 204 -4.37 -1.98 -18.49
CA SER A 204 -5.30 -1.49 -17.45
C SER A 204 -4.84 -1.80 -16.03
N PHE A 205 -4.07 -2.87 -15.79
CA PHE A 205 -3.56 -3.23 -14.47
C PHE A 205 -2.21 -3.95 -14.56
N TYR A 206 -1.23 -3.45 -13.79
CA TYR A 206 0.12 -3.99 -13.74
C TYR A 206 0.46 -4.48 -12.33
N LEU A 207 1.23 -5.56 -12.26
CA LEU A 207 1.97 -5.97 -11.06
C LEU A 207 3.42 -5.51 -11.21
N LEU A 208 3.94 -4.86 -10.18
CA LEU A 208 5.29 -4.32 -10.12
C LEU A 208 6.11 -5.14 -9.12
N ASP A 209 7.28 -5.60 -9.55
CA ASP A 209 8.25 -6.29 -8.69
C ASP A 209 8.95 -5.27 -7.78
N THR A 210 8.58 -5.26 -6.50
CA THR A 210 9.01 -4.25 -5.51
C THR A 210 9.64 -4.93 -4.27
N PRO A 211 10.80 -5.60 -4.45
CA PRO A 211 11.41 -6.41 -3.39
C PRO A 211 12.01 -5.55 -2.28
N GLY A 212 12.39 -6.23 -1.19
CA GLY A 212 13.15 -5.68 -0.08
C GLY A 212 12.47 -5.85 1.26
N HIS A 213 11.18 -5.50 1.36
CA HIS A 213 10.37 -5.79 2.55
C HIS A 213 10.29 -7.29 2.81
N THR A 214 9.78 -8.03 1.82
CA THR A 214 9.81 -9.51 1.81
C THR A 214 10.23 -10.04 0.45
N VAL A 215 10.58 -11.33 0.41
CA VAL A 215 10.60 -12.09 -0.84
C VAL A 215 9.21 -12.04 -1.48
N GLY A 216 9.16 -11.80 -2.79
CA GLY A 216 7.91 -11.78 -3.55
C GLY A 216 6.99 -10.60 -3.25
N HIS A 217 7.49 -9.52 -2.63
CA HIS A 217 6.69 -8.30 -2.46
C HIS A 217 6.38 -7.64 -3.81
N MET A 218 5.12 -7.25 -4.01
CA MET A 218 4.64 -6.60 -5.22
C MET A 218 3.76 -5.39 -4.91
N CYS A 219 3.83 -4.39 -5.78
CA CYS A 219 2.84 -3.31 -5.82
C CYS A 219 1.87 -3.53 -6.99
N GLY A 220 0.63 -3.09 -6.84
CA GLY A 220 -0.34 -2.99 -7.93
C GLY A 220 -0.33 -1.58 -8.54
N LEU A 221 -0.47 -1.48 -9.86
CA LEU A 221 -0.67 -0.19 -10.56
C LEU A 221 -1.85 -0.32 -11.50
N ALA A 222 -2.97 0.28 -11.11
CA ALA A 222 -4.21 0.27 -11.88
C ALA A 222 -4.39 1.58 -12.63
N ARG A 223 -4.59 1.51 -13.95
CA ARG A 223 -5.10 2.65 -14.71
C ARG A 223 -6.56 2.85 -14.37
N THR A 224 -6.92 4.05 -13.93
CA THR A 224 -8.27 4.40 -13.50
C THR A 224 -9.02 5.29 -14.51
N SER A 225 -8.30 5.93 -15.43
CA SER A 225 -8.89 6.63 -16.57
C SER A 225 -7.95 6.62 -17.78
N ALA A 226 -8.51 6.74 -18.98
CA ALA A 226 -7.77 6.86 -20.24
C ALA A 226 -8.43 7.89 -21.19
N PRO A 227 -8.48 9.18 -20.81
CA PRO A 227 -9.04 10.23 -21.67
C PRO A 227 -8.21 10.44 -22.94
N LEU A 228 -8.86 10.85 -24.03
CA LEU A 228 -8.19 11.08 -25.34
C LEU A 228 -7.38 12.38 -25.39
N ASP A 229 -7.70 13.35 -24.54
CA ASP A 229 -7.18 14.73 -24.56
C ASP A 229 -6.36 15.09 -23.31
N LYS A 230 -6.16 14.15 -22.39
CA LYS A 230 -5.46 14.35 -21.11
C LYS A 230 -4.64 13.11 -20.75
N GLU A 231 -3.77 13.26 -19.76
CA GLU A 231 -3.02 12.12 -19.21
C GLU A 231 -3.95 11.14 -18.47
N ALA A 232 -3.66 9.85 -18.65
CA ALA A 232 -4.30 8.78 -17.90
C ALA A 232 -4.02 8.95 -16.39
N THR A 233 -4.97 8.55 -15.55
CA THR A 233 -4.74 8.49 -14.10
C THR A 233 -4.52 7.07 -13.64
N PHE A 234 -3.78 6.92 -12.55
CA PHE A 234 -3.51 5.63 -11.93
C PHE A 234 -3.72 5.67 -10.42
N VAL A 235 -4.00 4.50 -9.86
CA VAL A 235 -3.89 4.24 -8.41
C VAL A 235 -2.79 3.19 -8.23
N MET A 236 -1.80 3.53 -7.40
CA MET A 236 -0.75 2.59 -7.00
C MET A 236 -1.07 2.04 -5.62
N MET A 237 -1.20 0.72 -5.54
CA MET A 237 -1.39 -0.07 -4.33
C MET A 237 0.00 -0.50 -3.84
N GLY A 238 0.55 0.28 -2.91
CA GLY A 238 1.94 0.18 -2.45
C GLY A 238 2.19 -0.91 -1.41
N ALA A 239 1.16 -1.45 -0.78
CA ALA A 239 1.26 -2.40 0.33
C ALA A 239 2.33 -1.94 1.35
N ASP A 240 3.31 -2.80 1.63
CA ASP A 240 4.41 -2.57 2.57
C ASP A 240 5.74 -2.26 1.87
N ALA A 241 5.69 -1.76 0.64
CA ALA A 241 6.88 -1.11 0.06
C ALA A 241 7.34 0.04 0.98
N CYS A 242 6.40 0.65 1.71
CA CYS A 242 6.61 1.51 2.88
C CYS A 242 5.47 1.27 3.88
N HIS A 243 5.76 1.30 5.18
CA HIS A 243 4.79 1.18 6.27
C HIS A 243 4.20 2.53 6.70
N HIS A 244 4.92 3.63 6.45
CA HIS A 244 4.49 4.99 6.77
C HIS A 244 4.83 5.94 5.61
N ALA A 245 3.94 6.89 5.31
CA ALA A 245 4.14 7.83 4.19
C ALA A 245 5.43 8.66 4.31
N GLY A 246 5.87 8.88 5.55
CA GLY A 246 7.16 9.51 5.86
C GLY A 246 8.40 8.74 5.41
N GLU A 247 8.30 7.48 4.96
CA GLU A 247 9.44 6.75 4.37
C GLU A 247 9.74 7.18 2.93
N PHE A 248 8.75 7.71 2.22
CA PHE A 248 8.93 8.21 0.85
C PHE A 248 8.57 9.69 0.69
N ARG A 249 8.09 10.37 1.74
CA ARG A 249 7.76 11.81 1.72
C ARG A 249 8.44 12.57 2.88
N PRO A 250 8.89 13.82 2.64
CA PRO A 250 9.05 14.46 1.34
C PRO A 250 10.17 13.79 0.52
N SER A 251 10.33 14.18 -0.73
CA SER A 251 11.41 13.68 -1.59
C SER A 251 12.08 14.82 -2.36
N GLN A 252 13.17 14.50 -3.05
CA GLN A 252 13.85 15.47 -3.92
C GLN A 252 12.98 15.92 -5.10
N TYR A 253 11.94 15.16 -5.45
CA TYR A 253 11.01 15.47 -6.54
C TYR A 253 9.75 16.18 -6.03
N GLN A 254 9.33 15.88 -4.80
CA GLN A 254 8.20 16.53 -4.11
C GLN A 254 8.64 16.98 -2.71
N PRO A 255 9.30 18.15 -2.59
CA PRO A 255 9.68 18.71 -1.31
C PRO A 255 8.47 19.12 -0.45
N LEU A 256 8.70 19.42 0.82
CA LEU A 256 7.69 20.01 1.70
C LEU A 256 7.16 21.33 1.11
N PRO A 257 5.82 21.50 1.05
CA PRO A 257 5.21 22.76 0.68
C PRO A 257 5.54 23.87 1.68
N THR A 258 5.52 25.13 1.24
CA THR A 258 5.63 26.27 2.18
C THR A 258 4.42 26.35 3.12
N GLU A 259 3.27 25.90 2.66
CA GLU A 259 2.00 25.89 3.38
C GLU A 259 1.25 24.59 3.06
N ILE A 260 0.71 23.94 4.09
CA ILE A 260 -0.06 22.70 3.95
C ILE A 260 -1.53 23.01 4.25
N SER A 261 -2.40 22.73 3.28
CA SER A 261 -3.85 22.88 3.39
C SER A 261 -4.56 21.65 2.80
N PRO A 262 -5.49 21.01 3.53
CA PRO A 262 -5.87 21.34 4.91
C PRO A 262 -4.71 21.11 5.87
N SER A 263 -4.65 21.91 6.94
CA SER A 263 -3.69 21.71 8.02
C SER A 263 -3.78 20.26 8.51
N PRO A 264 -2.64 19.55 8.66
CA PRO A 264 -2.64 18.18 9.16
C PRO A 264 -3.17 18.03 10.60
N LYS A 265 -3.35 19.15 11.31
CA LYS A 265 -4.01 19.25 12.63
C LYS A 265 -5.16 20.26 12.59
N PRO A 266 -6.19 20.14 13.44
CA PRO A 266 -7.11 21.24 13.72
C PRO A 266 -6.35 22.42 14.34
N LEU A 267 -5.98 23.40 13.52
CA LEU A 267 -5.38 24.67 13.93
C LEU A 267 -6.44 25.77 13.83
N PRO A 268 -6.30 26.90 14.58
CA PRO A 268 -7.19 28.05 14.43
C PRO A 268 -7.25 28.58 13.00
N GLN A 269 -6.18 28.40 12.22
CA GLN A 269 -6.14 28.61 10.78
C GLN A 269 -6.09 27.26 10.06
N PRO A 270 -6.76 27.10 8.91
CA PRO A 270 -6.80 25.82 8.18
C PRO A 270 -5.50 25.48 7.44
N ILE A 271 -4.41 26.22 7.70
CA ILE A 271 -3.12 26.13 7.01
C ILE A 271 -2.03 25.90 8.06
N CYS A 272 -1.13 24.95 7.79
CA CYS A 272 0.07 24.70 8.58
C CYS A 272 1.31 25.22 7.84
N PRO A 273 2.12 26.12 8.41
CA PRO A 273 3.38 26.56 7.81
C PRO A 273 4.39 25.40 7.72
N GLY A 274 4.89 25.11 6.53
CA GLY A 274 5.75 23.95 6.30
C GLY A 274 7.09 23.99 7.05
N HIS A 275 7.62 25.17 7.36
CA HIS A 275 8.89 25.30 8.08
C HIS A 275 8.84 24.68 9.49
N LEU A 276 7.66 24.66 10.12
CA LEU A 276 7.47 24.00 11.42
C LEU A 276 7.66 22.49 11.30
N LEU A 277 7.24 21.91 10.18
CA LEU A 277 7.38 20.48 9.90
C LEU A 277 8.83 20.16 9.48
N GLN A 278 9.48 21.07 8.74
CA GLN A 278 10.91 20.98 8.46
C GLN A 278 11.74 21.01 9.75
N GLU A 279 11.38 21.82 10.74
CA GLU A 279 12.09 21.87 12.03
C GLU A 279 11.99 20.56 12.83
N VAL A 280 10.90 19.80 12.66
CA VAL A 280 10.73 18.47 13.26
C VAL A 280 11.62 17.43 12.60
N HIS A 281 11.84 17.51 11.29
CA HIS A 281 12.65 16.54 10.55
C HIS A 281 14.05 16.40 11.17
N CYS A 282 14.54 15.16 11.32
CA CYS A 282 15.80 14.87 12.03
C CYS A 282 17.01 15.64 11.48
N ASN A 283 17.10 15.78 10.16
CA ASN A 283 18.13 16.57 9.45
C ASN A 283 17.72 18.01 9.11
N LYS A 284 16.54 18.46 9.56
CA LYS A 284 15.92 19.73 9.11
C LYS A 284 15.78 19.84 7.59
N SER A 285 15.56 18.70 6.93
CA SER A 285 15.45 18.62 5.47
C SER A 285 14.02 18.91 5.02
N ALA A 286 13.90 19.54 3.86
CA ALA A 286 12.62 19.74 3.19
C ALA A 286 12.40 18.76 2.03
N ASN A 287 13.37 17.91 1.70
CA ASN A 287 13.32 17.06 0.51
C ASN A 287 13.94 15.67 0.73
N GLU A 288 14.06 15.26 1.98
CA GLU A 288 14.42 13.90 2.40
C GLU A 288 13.26 13.31 3.22
N PRO A 289 13.01 11.99 3.14
CA PRO A 289 11.98 11.34 3.94
C PRO A 289 12.19 11.49 5.44
N TYR A 290 11.09 11.56 6.20
CA TYR A 290 11.13 11.56 7.66
C TYR A 290 11.68 10.25 8.25
N TYR A 291 11.44 9.13 7.56
CA TYR A 291 11.75 7.80 8.04
C TYR A 291 12.60 7.01 7.03
N GLU A 292 13.38 6.08 7.56
CA GLU A 292 13.99 4.96 6.85
C GLU A 292 13.45 3.66 7.48
N ALA A 293 13.35 2.60 6.69
CA ALA A 293 13.05 1.27 7.20
C ALA A 293 14.18 0.75 8.12
N THR A 294 13.84 -0.12 9.06
CA THR A 294 14.83 -0.81 9.90
C THR A 294 15.26 -2.14 9.27
N GLU A 295 16.46 -2.61 9.60
CA GLU A 295 16.93 -3.94 9.18
C GLU A 295 16.10 -5.08 9.79
N GLY A 296 15.49 -4.85 10.95
CA GLY A 296 14.83 -5.91 11.73
C GLY A 296 13.53 -6.41 11.12
N PHE A 297 12.93 -5.65 10.20
CA PHE A 297 11.66 -5.95 9.57
C PHE A 297 11.71 -5.87 8.04
N CYS A 298 12.91 -5.93 7.47
CA CYS A 298 13.13 -6.00 6.02
C CYS A 298 13.95 -7.24 5.69
N HIS A 299 13.51 -8.00 4.68
CA HIS A 299 14.27 -9.13 4.17
C HIS A 299 15.63 -8.71 3.57
N ASP A 300 15.64 -7.63 2.80
CA ASP A 300 16.84 -6.99 2.27
C ASP A 300 16.68 -5.46 2.31
N LEU A 301 17.39 -4.82 3.24
CA LEU A 301 17.31 -3.37 3.42
C LEU A 301 17.80 -2.58 2.20
N LYS A 302 18.79 -3.09 1.47
CA LYS A 302 19.35 -2.39 0.30
C LYS A 302 18.35 -2.42 -0.86
N GLU A 303 17.70 -3.55 -1.09
CA GLU A 303 16.62 -3.65 -2.07
C GLU A 303 15.43 -2.81 -1.63
N ASN A 304 15.07 -2.83 -0.35
CA ASN A 304 13.99 -1.99 0.19
C ASN A 304 14.27 -0.50 -0.08
N HIS A 305 15.48 0.00 0.21
CA HIS A 305 15.85 1.38 -0.11
C HIS A 305 15.72 1.70 -1.61
N SER A 306 16.07 0.77 -2.50
CA SER A 306 15.87 0.94 -3.95
C SER A 306 14.39 1.00 -4.30
N THR A 307 13.55 0.22 -3.63
CA THR A 307 12.08 0.24 -3.75
C THR A 307 11.49 1.54 -3.24
N VAL A 308 11.86 2.01 -2.05
CA VAL A 308 11.43 3.32 -1.50
C VAL A 308 11.77 4.46 -2.45
N GLN A 309 12.96 4.46 -3.04
CA GLN A 309 13.32 5.45 -4.07
C GLN A 309 12.44 5.35 -5.33
N GLY A 310 12.01 4.15 -5.72
CA GLY A 310 11.02 3.97 -6.78
C GLY A 310 9.66 4.51 -6.36
N MET A 311 9.21 4.25 -5.13
CA MET A 311 7.98 4.84 -4.58
C MET A 311 8.01 6.37 -4.67
N GLN A 312 9.16 7.02 -4.40
CA GLN A 312 9.33 8.46 -4.57
C GLN A 312 9.17 8.93 -6.02
N GLU A 313 9.60 8.14 -7.01
CA GLU A 313 9.45 8.45 -8.43
C GLU A 313 7.98 8.39 -8.86
N PHE A 314 7.25 7.38 -8.37
CA PHE A 314 5.80 7.25 -8.61
C PHE A 314 5.01 8.33 -7.89
N ASP A 315 5.33 8.60 -6.61
CA ASP A 315 4.70 9.63 -5.81
C ASP A 315 4.85 11.03 -6.43
N ALA A 316 5.94 11.25 -7.17
CA ALA A 316 6.21 12.53 -7.79
C ALA A 316 5.30 12.86 -8.98
N SER A 317 4.63 11.85 -9.54
CA SER A 317 3.71 12.02 -10.67
C SER A 317 2.36 12.57 -10.20
N ASP A 318 1.91 13.65 -10.85
CA ASP A 318 0.56 14.20 -10.65
C ASP A 318 -0.54 13.29 -11.25
N ASP A 319 -0.14 12.21 -11.93
CA ASP A 319 -1.02 11.24 -12.59
C ASP A 319 -1.25 9.97 -11.77
N ILE A 320 -0.61 9.84 -10.60
CA ILE A 320 -0.65 8.63 -9.77
C ILE A 320 -1.06 8.98 -8.34
N LEU A 321 -2.16 8.38 -7.87
CA LEU A 321 -2.51 8.35 -6.47
C LEU A 321 -1.84 7.13 -5.81
N LEU A 322 -0.79 7.36 -5.02
CA LEU A 322 -0.06 6.32 -4.32
C LEU A 322 -0.63 6.11 -2.91
N ILE A 323 -1.04 4.86 -2.62
CA ILE A 323 -1.64 4.44 -1.36
C ILE A 323 -0.86 3.25 -0.80
N ILE A 324 -0.36 3.37 0.43
CA ILE A 324 0.26 2.27 1.19
C ILE A 324 -0.76 1.63 2.14
N ALA A 325 -0.49 0.42 2.63
CA ALA A 325 -1.47 -0.35 3.41
C ALA A 325 -1.87 0.31 4.74
N HIS A 326 -0.90 0.92 5.43
CA HIS A 326 -1.06 1.37 6.82
C HIS A 326 -1.22 2.88 7.01
N ASP A 327 -1.62 3.62 5.97
CA ASP A 327 -1.81 5.07 6.09
C ASP A 327 -3.17 5.43 6.70
N ALA A 328 -3.21 5.45 8.04
CA ALA A 328 -4.39 5.87 8.81
C ALA A 328 -4.85 7.29 8.48
N SER A 329 -3.98 8.14 7.91
CA SER A 329 -4.34 9.53 7.59
C SER A 329 -5.32 9.63 6.41
N LEU A 330 -5.50 8.55 5.65
CA LEU A 330 -6.43 8.43 4.54
C LEU A 330 -7.88 8.14 4.99
N LEU A 331 -8.07 7.63 6.21
CA LEU A 331 -9.40 7.35 6.76
C LEU A 331 -10.23 8.63 6.82
N GLY A 332 -11.45 8.56 6.26
CA GLY A 332 -12.36 9.70 6.13
C GLY A 332 -11.94 10.78 5.13
N ALA A 333 -10.88 10.54 4.34
CA ALA A 333 -10.38 11.48 3.32
C ALA A 333 -10.51 10.96 1.88
N LEU A 334 -10.53 9.64 1.71
CA LEU A 334 -10.79 8.98 0.44
C LEU A 334 -12.23 8.48 0.36
N ASP A 335 -12.70 8.24 -0.86
CA ASP A 335 -13.96 7.57 -1.13
C ASP A 335 -13.74 6.05 -1.04
N PHE A 336 -14.10 5.46 0.09
CA PHE A 336 -13.98 4.02 0.33
C PHE A 336 -15.13 3.25 -0.33
N PHE A 337 -14.90 1.97 -0.59
CA PHE A 337 -15.89 1.02 -1.06
C PHE A 337 -17.19 1.15 -0.25
N PRO A 338 -18.37 1.23 -0.91
CA PRO A 338 -18.66 0.84 -2.30
C PRO A 338 -18.31 1.86 -3.40
N ASP A 339 -17.81 3.04 -3.05
CA ASP A 339 -17.38 4.02 -4.04
C ASP A 339 -16.08 3.62 -4.74
N SER A 340 -15.77 4.29 -5.85
CA SER A 340 -14.55 4.05 -6.63
C SER A 340 -13.62 5.26 -6.63
N LEU A 341 -12.33 4.98 -6.78
CA LEU A 341 -11.27 5.96 -6.95
C LEU A 341 -11.13 6.45 -8.40
N ASN A 342 -12.01 6.06 -9.34
CA ASN A 342 -11.84 6.35 -10.77
C ASN A 342 -11.89 7.82 -11.20
N HIS A 343 -12.17 8.72 -10.26
CA HIS A 343 -12.17 10.17 -10.48
C HIS A 343 -11.44 10.90 -9.36
N TRP A 344 -10.40 10.25 -8.80
CA TRP A 344 -9.65 10.80 -7.68
C TRP A 344 -9.00 12.14 -8.02
N ARG A 345 -8.61 12.35 -9.29
CA ARG A 345 -7.98 13.61 -9.73
C ARG A 345 -9.00 14.73 -9.77
N GLU A 346 -10.19 14.52 -10.36
CA GLU A 346 -11.25 15.52 -10.42
C GLU A 346 -11.78 15.90 -9.03
N LYS A 347 -11.65 14.98 -8.06
CA LYS A 347 -12.02 15.20 -6.66
C LYS A 347 -10.88 15.79 -5.82
N ASP A 348 -9.72 16.06 -6.41
CA ASP A 348 -8.50 16.53 -5.74
C ASP A 348 -8.09 15.64 -4.55
N LEU A 349 -8.32 14.33 -4.63
CA LEU A 349 -8.07 13.42 -3.50
C LEU A 349 -6.59 13.40 -3.13
N ASP A 350 -5.69 13.36 -4.11
CA ASP A 350 -4.24 13.40 -3.85
C ASP A 350 -3.83 14.67 -3.08
N ALA A 351 -4.24 15.85 -3.56
CA ALA A 351 -3.93 17.10 -2.89
C ALA A 351 -4.47 17.15 -1.44
N LYS A 352 -5.65 16.55 -1.21
CA LYS A 352 -6.27 16.47 0.12
C LYS A 352 -5.58 15.48 1.05
N THR A 353 -4.92 14.45 0.54
CA THR A 353 -4.39 13.34 1.36
C THR A 353 -2.87 13.31 1.48
N ARG A 354 -2.14 13.75 0.45
CA ARG A 354 -0.68 13.60 0.33
C ARG A 354 0.12 13.96 1.57
N TRP A 355 -0.28 15.03 2.25
CA TRP A 355 0.43 15.58 3.42
C TRP A 355 -0.30 15.35 4.75
N ARG A 356 -1.42 14.61 4.77
CA ARG A 356 -2.20 14.37 6.00
C ARG A 356 -1.41 13.58 7.04
N PHE A 357 -0.52 12.68 6.61
CA PHE A 357 0.34 11.92 7.51
C PHE A 357 1.17 12.82 8.44
N LEU A 358 1.46 14.06 8.03
CA LEU A 358 2.24 15.00 8.85
C LEU A 358 1.51 15.41 10.15
N GLY A 359 0.22 15.13 10.27
CA GLY A 359 -0.56 15.36 11.49
C GLY A 359 -0.07 14.53 12.67
N SER A 360 0.56 13.39 12.41
CA SER A 360 1.12 12.52 13.44
C SER A 360 2.27 13.22 14.20
N PHE A 361 3.05 14.07 13.53
CA PHE A 361 4.17 14.80 14.14
C PHE A 361 3.79 15.99 15.01
N SER A 362 2.50 16.20 15.29
CA SER A 362 2.03 17.39 15.99
C SER A 362 2.55 17.57 17.42
N GLU A 363 2.94 16.51 18.12
CA GLU A 363 3.57 16.62 19.45
C GLU A 363 5.05 17.03 19.38
N ALA A 364 5.69 16.80 18.23
CA ALA A 364 7.06 17.17 17.95
C ALA A 364 7.19 18.63 17.48
N VAL A 365 6.16 19.16 16.81
CA VAL A 365 5.99 20.61 16.60
C VAL A 365 5.67 21.22 17.97
N GLY A 366 6.66 21.83 18.63
CA GLY A 366 6.50 22.35 20.00
C GLY A 366 5.26 23.25 20.16
N GLU A 367 4.68 23.28 21.36
CA GLU A 367 3.64 24.25 21.71
C GLU A 367 4.24 25.66 21.53
N GLN A 368 3.71 26.43 20.56
CA GLN A 368 4.07 27.85 20.40
C GLN A 368 3.35 28.71 21.43
#